data_AF-M5SCY8-F1
#
_entry.id   AF-M5SCY8-F1
#
_cell.length_a   1.000
_cell.length_b   1.000
_cell.length_c   1.000
_cell.angle_alpha   90.00
_cell.angle_beta   90.00
_cell.angle_gamma   90.00
#
_symmetry.space_group_name_H-M   'P 1'
#
loop_
_entity.id
_entity.type
_entity.pdbx_description
1 polymer ?
#
loop_
_entity_poly.entity_id
_entity_poly.type
_entity_poly.pdbx_seq_one_letter_code
_entity_poly.pdbx_strand_id
1 'polypeptide(L)'
;MRPDAPSNPDHSRGSSTSSDAEKRAGRRWRRLQYLMPDLARQLTPASFHSLCRDLGLPAQPALAPVSSRLGHSPVRHREMARQLAASMLDARERHMHVITVEKSAADSWVTQAAKTFDVPLVRWTARQLSSPATSSSCKPRFTIDRDEWIVAVADRIDVLHSRRGGKIEQAVLRRLEVDPFGVRVGMDDPKTAERLLEAGALGRFLPRSCHATLDSQAERIQPSAADKSRESNALEQDEWLVHCTRRCDGPWPGQSWPQYYDEMLLGSDEAASRETLDSLRRIVRMRRLIAGATTSKNDHRVVCLSAVPLPELLRRRTFRSHVSRWDYEPFGIAIRRSAATAIGVRPVVYGPASVRDDLPADERYLYQAEGRDQDWTAEKEWRSLGDVDLDSLDANDVCLFVPNGADAQVIAEVDHRGWQVCHVGSWLQPSAQ
;
A
#
# COMPACT_ATOMS: atom_id res chain seq x y z
N MET A 1 12.40 39.72 -35.74
CA MET A 1 11.15 39.59 -36.52
C MET A 1 10.94 38.12 -36.86
N ARG A 2 10.08 37.44 -36.11
CA ARG A 2 9.52 36.12 -36.44
C ARG A 2 8.03 36.37 -36.72
N PRO A 3 7.43 35.75 -37.75
CA PRO A 3 6.04 36.01 -38.07
C PRO A 3 5.13 35.36 -37.02
N ASP A 4 4.05 36.06 -36.71
CA ASP A 4 3.03 35.73 -35.74
C ASP A 4 2.45 34.32 -35.97
N ALA A 5 2.49 33.51 -34.92
CA ALA A 5 1.71 32.28 -34.85
C ALA A 5 0.23 32.63 -34.70
N PRO A 6 -0.70 31.96 -35.40
CA PRO A 6 -2.11 32.27 -35.31
C PRO A 6 -2.62 32.00 -33.90
N SER A 7 -3.31 33.00 -33.34
CA SER A 7 -4.05 32.92 -32.09
C SER A 7 -5.03 31.75 -32.11
N ASN A 8 -4.85 30.83 -31.16
CA ASN A 8 -5.69 29.65 -30.96
C ASN A 8 -7.14 30.09 -30.67
N PRO A 9 -8.14 29.66 -31.46
CA PRO A 9 -9.51 30.10 -31.28
C PRO A 9 -10.11 29.47 -30.02
N ASP A 10 -10.66 30.34 -29.17
CA ASP A 10 -11.70 30.08 -28.18
C ASP A 10 -11.76 28.69 -27.53
N HIS A 11 -11.21 28.61 -26.31
CA HIS A 11 -11.74 27.73 -25.28
C HIS A 11 -13.09 28.26 -24.77
N SER A 12 -14.11 28.25 -25.63
CA SER A 12 -15.49 28.48 -25.22
C SER A 12 -15.96 27.28 -24.39
N ARG A 13 -15.96 27.50 -23.08
CA ARG A 13 -16.48 26.66 -21.99
C ARG A 13 -17.75 25.90 -22.37
N GLY A 14 -17.66 24.58 -22.43
CA GLY A 14 -18.82 23.70 -22.59
C GLY A 14 -19.68 23.67 -21.33
N SER A 15 -20.62 24.60 -21.19
CA SER A 15 -21.76 24.39 -20.29
C SER A 15 -22.58 23.23 -20.85
N SER A 16 -22.67 22.11 -20.12
CA SER A 16 -23.49 20.98 -20.56
C SER A 16 -24.93 21.44 -20.82
N THR A 17 -25.43 21.26 -22.03
CA THR A 17 -26.80 21.67 -22.37
C THR A 17 -27.82 20.85 -21.58
N SER A 18 -29.02 21.39 -21.33
CA SER A 18 -30.11 20.66 -20.65
C SER A 18 -30.41 19.31 -21.31
N SER A 19 -30.31 19.25 -22.64
CA SER A 19 -30.46 18.02 -23.44
C SER A 19 -29.45 16.93 -23.06
N ASP A 20 -28.19 17.28 -22.77
CA ASP A 20 -27.17 16.28 -22.42
C ASP A 20 -27.38 15.70 -21.02
N ALA A 21 -27.90 16.51 -20.09
CA ALA A 21 -28.26 16.07 -18.75
C ALA A 21 -29.44 15.08 -18.77
N GLU A 22 -30.46 15.36 -19.58
CA GLU A 22 -31.61 14.47 -19.77
C GLU A 22 -31.19 13.14 -20.42
N LYS A 23 -30.36 13.19 -21.47
CA LYS A 23 -29.80 11.98 -22.09
C LYS A 23 -28.97 11.17 -21.09
N ARG A 24 -28.21 11.81 -20.20
CA ARG A 24 -27.47 11.13 -19.12
C ARG A 24 -28.41 10.45 -18.14
N ALA A 25 -29.43 11.15 -17.65
CA ALA A 25 -30.42 10.58 -16.73
C ALA A 25 -31.13 9.37 -17.35
N GLY A 26 -31.56 9.47 -18.61
CA GLY A 26 -32.15 8.37 -19.36
C GLY A 26 -31.20 7.19 -19.55
N ARG A 27 -29.90 7.45 -19.81
CA ARG A 27 -28.89 6.39 -19.81
C ARG A 27 -28.80 5.73 -18.45
N ARG A 28 -28.61 6.48 -17.35
CA ARG A 28 -28.49 5.95 -15.97
C ARG A 28 -29.69 5.04 -15.61
N TRP A 29 -30.91 5.47 -15.94
CA TRP A 29 -32.12 4.70 -15.71
C TRP A 29 -32.12 3.33 -16.41
N ARG A 30 -31.76 3.26 -17.71
CA ARG A 30 -31.73 1.99 -18.45
C ARG A 30 -30.79 0.95 -17.83
N ARG A 31 -29.66 1.39 -17.29
CA ARG A 31 -28.68 0.50 -16.64
C ARG A 31 -29.19 0.04 -15.29
N LEU A 32 -29.85 0.92 -14.53
CA LEU A 32 -30.50 0.53 -13.28
C LEU A 32 -31.52 -0.57 -13.52
N GLN A 33 -32.36 -0.43 -14.55
CA GLN A 33 -33.35 -1.45 -14.93
C GLN A 33 -32.72 -2.81 -15.18
N TYR A 34 -31.51 -2.83 -15.73
CA TYR A 34 -30.80 -4.06 -16.08
C TYR A 34 -29.99 -4.65 -14.92
N LEU A 35 -29.20 -3.81 -14.23
CA LEU A 35 -28.31 -4.23 -13.15
C LEU A 35 -29.07 -4.51 -11.86
N MET A 36 -30.15 -3.77 -11.61
CA MET A 36 -30.92 -3.80 -10.36
C MET A 36 -32.44 -3.80 -10.64
N PRO A 37 -32.97 -4.83 -11.33
CA PRO A 37 -34.36 -4.85 -11.78
C PRO A 37 -35.37 -4.75 -10.63
N ASP A 38 -35.06 -5.31 -9.47
CA ASP A 38 -35.93 -5.25 -8.29
C ASP A 38 -36.11 -3.83 -7.75
N LEU A 39 -35.02 -3.06 -7.74
CA LEU A 39 -35.04 -1.65 -7.36
C LEU A 39 -35.76 -0.81 -8.43
N ALA A 40 -35.48 -1.09 -9.71
CA ALA A 40 -36.11 -0.37 -10.81
C ALA A 40 -37.63 -0.58 -10.89
N ARG A 41 -38.16 -1.75 -10.50
CA ARG A 41 -39.61 -2.00 -10.43
C ARG A 41 -40.36 -1.14 -9.42
N GLN A 42 -39.65 -0.51 -8.48
CA GLN A 42 -40.25 0.32 -7.42
C GLN A 42 -40.08 1.81 -7.67
N LEU A 43 -39.33 2.18 -8.70
CA LEU A 43 -39.04 3.56 -9.03
C LEU A 43 -39.68 3.89 -10.37
N THR A 44 -40.05 5.17 -10.53
CA THR A 44 -40.28 5.76 -11.84
C THR A 44 -38.98 6.44 -12.28
N PRO A 45 -38.80 6.74 -13.59
CA PRO A 45 -37.66 7.54 -14.03
C PRO A 45 -37.53 8.86 -13.26
N ALA A 46 -38.65 9.50 -12.92
CA ALA A 46 -38.68 10.74 -12.15
C ALA A 46 -38.25 10.54 -10.68
N SER A 47 -38.74 9.49 -10.01
CA SER A 47 -38.34 9.22 -8.62
C SER A 47 -36.90 8.74 -8.51
N PHE A 48 -36.38 8.02 -9.51
CA PHE A 48 -34.96 7.68 -9.61
C PHE A 48 -34.09 8.93 -9.78
N HIS A 49 -34.48 9.86 -10.66
CA HIS A 49 -33.75 11.10 -10.82
C HIS A 49 -33.75 11.94 -9.53
N SER A 50 -34.88 11.99 -8.81
CA SER A 50 -34.94 12.61 -7.48
C SER A 50 -33.98 11.94 -6.51
N LEU A 51 -34.01 10.60 -6.42
CA LEU A 51 -33.11 9.83 -5.57
C LEU A 51 -31.64 10.11 -5.88
N CYS A 52 -31.25 10.18 -7.16
CA CYS A 52 -29.89 10.55 -7.55
C CYS A 52 -29.51 11.94 -7.02
N ARG A 53 -30.41 12.94 -7.12
CA ARG A 53 -30.16 14.28 -6.59
C ARG A 53 -30.08 14.30 -5.06
N ASP A 54 -30.94 13.55 -4.38
CA ASP A 54 -30.96 13.44 -2.92
C ASP A 54 -29.69 12.77 -2.38
N LEU A 55 -29.12 11.85 -3.18
CA LEU A 55 -27.82 11.26 -2.92
C LEU A 55 -26.64 12.17 -3.34
N GLY A 56 -26.92 13.38 -3.85
CA GLY A 56 -25.88 14.33 -4.27
C GLY A 56 -25.17 13.93 -5.57
N LEU A 57 -25.76 13.07 -6.39
CA LEU A 57 -25.21 12.75 -7.70
C LEU A 57 -25.31 13.99 -8.61
N PRO A 58 -24.20 14.44 -9.21
CA PRO A 58 -24.17 15.69 -9.94
C PRO A 58 -24.86 15.55 -11.30
N ALA A 59 -25.25 16.70 -11.84
CA ALA A 59 -25.73 16.81 -13.22
C ALA A 59 -24.57 16.59 -14.21
N GLN A 60 -23.35 16.94 -13.81
CA GLN A 60 -22.10 16.70 -14.54
C GLN A 60 -21.84 15.19 -14.70
N PRO A 61 -20.99 14.79 -15.67
CA PRO A 61 -20.61 13.39 -15.83
C PRO A 61 -19.93 12.84 -14.57
N ALA A 62 -20.35 11.64 -14.15
CA ALA A 62 -19.81 10.95 -13.00
C ALA A 62 -18.86 9.81 -13.42
N LEU A 63 -17.65 9.80 -12.87
CA LEU A 63 -16.67 8.73 -12.98
C LEU A 63 -16.69 7.88 -11.70
N ALA A 64 -16.76 6.57 -11.83
CA ALA A 64 -16.53 5.63 -10.74
C ALA A 64 -15.29 4.79 -10.98
N PRO A 65 -14.16 5.09 -10.31
CA PRO A 65 -13.05 4.19 -10.24
C PRO A 65 -13.42 3.01 -9.32
N VAL A 66 -13.41 1.80 -9.85
CA VAL A 66 -13.81 0.59 -9.11
C VAL A 66 -12.67 -0.41 -9.04
N SER A 67 -12.64 -1.19 -7.95
CA SER A 67 -11.56 -2.15 -7.72
C SER A 67 -12.03 -3.33 -6.89
N SER A 68 -11.47 -4.50 -7.17
CA SER A 68 -11.48 -5.63 -6.25
C SER A 68 -10.47 -5.42 -5.12
N ARG A 69 -10.53 -6.22 -4.04
CA ARG A 69 -9.52 -6.14 -2.96
C ARG A 69 -8.12 -6.42 -3.53
N LEU A 70 -7.17 -5.51 -3.30
CA LEU A 70 -5.81 -5.60 -3.87
C LEU A 70 -4.89 -6.54 -3.08
N GLY A 71 -5.17 -6.75 -1.79
CA GLY A 71 -4.32 -7.52 -0.89
C GLY A 71 -3.24 -6.64 -0.27
N HIS A 72 -2.02 -7.16 -0.21
CA HIS A 72 -0.89 -6.57 0.51
C HIS A 72 0.35 -6.43 -0.39
N SER A 73 0.18 -6.33 -1.70
CA SER A 73 1.30 -6.21 -2.64
C SER A 73 1.52 -4.73 -2.99
N PRO A 74 2.65 -4.12 -2.57
CA PRO A 74 2.96 -2.74 -2.94
C PRO A 74 3.04 -2.53 -4.45
N VAL A 75 3.53 -3.52 -5.20
CA VAL A 75 3.55 -3.50 -6.67
C VAL A 75 2.14 -3.36 -7.25
N ARG A 76 1.20 -4.20 -6.79
CA ARG A 76 -0.21 -4.09 -7.23
C ARG A 76 -0.86 -2.78 -6.79
N HIS A 77 -0.52 -2.30 -5.60
CA HIS A 77 -0.99 -1.00 -5.11
C HIS A 77 -0.52 0.12 -6.03
N ARG A 78 0.74 0.09 -6.46
CA ARG A 78 1.32 1.05 -7.39
C ARG A 78 0.71 0.99 -8.78
N GLU A 79 0.55 -0.20 -9.35
CA GLU A 79 -0.10 -0.38 -10.66
C GLU A 79 -1.52 0.21 -10.66
N MET A 80 -2.31 -0.18 -9.66
CA MET A 80 -3.65 0.35 -9.46
C MET A 80 -3.65 1.87 -9.25
N ALA A 81 -2.74 2.40 -8.42
CA ALA A 81 -2.62 3.82 -8.15
C ALA A 81 -2.26 4.64 -9.40
N ARG A 82 -1.46 4.09 -10.32
CA ARG A 82 -1.17 4.74 -11.61
C ARG A 82 -2.40 4.86 -12.49
N GLN A 83 -3.18 3.78 -12.59
CA GLN A 83 -4.47 3.80 -13.30
C GLN A 83 -5.42 4.81 -12.67
N LEU A 84 -5.44 4.88 -11.33
CA LEU A 84 -6.25 5.83 -10.60
C LEU A 84 -5.81 7.29 -10.85
N ALA A 85 -4.51 7.58 -10.78
CA ALA A 85 -3.95 8.90 -11.06
C ALA A 85 -4.30 9.37 -12.47
N ALA A 86 -4.15 8.51 -13.49
CA ALA A 86 -4.57 8.81 -14.86
C ALA A 86 -6.07 9.09 -14.95
N SER A 87 -6.89 8.34 -14.20
CA SER A 87 -8.34 8.54 -14.14
C SER A 87 -8.71 9.88 -13.51
N MET A 88 -7.99 10.30 -12.46
CA MET A 88 -8.19 11.60 -11.80
C MET A 88 -7.81 12.78 -12.67
N LEU A 89 -6.67 12.70 -13.38
CA LEU A 89 -6.24 13.74 -14.31
C LEU A 89 -7.26 13.93 -15.45
N ASP A 90 -7.72 12.84 -16.05
CA ASP A 90 -8.76 12.88 -17.08
C ASP A 90 -10.12 13.36 -16.54
N ALA A 91 -10.46 13.01 -15.28
CA ALA A 91 -11.66 13.54 -14.63
C ALA A 91 -11.58 15.05 -14.41
N ARG A 92 -10.42 15.57 -13.97
CA ARG A 92 -10.17 17.00 -13.78
C ARG A 92 -10.28 17.76 -15.09
N GLU A 93 -9.61 17.28 -16.13
CA GLU A 93 -9.61 17.89 -17.47
C GLU A 93 -11.02 17.96 -18.07
N ARG A 94 -11.84 16.93 -17.83
CA ARG A 94 -13.22 16.84 -18.33
C ARG A 94 -14.27 17.39 -17.37
N HIS A 95 -13.86 18.01 -16.27
CA HIS A 95 -14.76 18.51 -15.21
C HIS A 95 -15.77 17.46 -14.72
N MET A 96 -15.32 16.21 -14.61
CA MET A 96 -16.13 15.10 -14.08
C MET A 96 -16.10 15.12 -12.56
N HIS A 97 -17.18 14.60 -11.97
CA HIS A 97 -17.18 14.26 -10.55
C HIS A 97 -16.80 12.81 -10.37
N VAL A 98 -15.99 12.54 -9.36
CA VAL A 98 -15.67 11.18 -8.94
C VAL A 98 -16.68 10.73 -7.91
N ILE A 99 -17.13 9.49 -8.03
CA ILE A 99 -18.05 8.90 -7.05
C ILE A 99 -17.44 7.63 -6.45
N THR A 100 -17.71 7.40 -5.16
CA THR A 100 -17.31 6.18 -4.46
C THR A 100 -18.28 5.83 -3.34
N VAL A 101 -18.20 4.59 -2.84
CA VAL A 101 -18.98 4.13 -1.68
C VAL A 101 -18.04 3.78 -0.54
N GLU A 102 -18.39 4.23 0.66
CA GLU A 102 -17.71 3.95 1.91
C GLU A 102 -17.47 2.44 2.09
N LYS A 103 -16.26 2.07 2.51
CA LYS A 103 -15.82 0.67 2.72
C LYS A 103 -15.79 -0.19 1.45
N SER A 104 -16.00 0.37 0.25
CA SER A 104 -15.64 -0.32 -0.99
C SER A 104 -14.12 -0.55 -1.02
N ALA A 105 -13.64 -1.50 -1.82
CA ALA A 105 -12.20 -1.76 -1.88
C ALA A 105 -11.40 -0.58 -2.47
N ALA A 106 -12.06 0.27 -3.27
CA ALA A 106 -11.46 1.47 -3.84
C ALA A 106 -11.63 2.73 -2.97
N ASP A 107 -12.49 2.71 -1.94
CA ASP A 107 -12.92 3.89 -1.17
C ASP A 107 -11.77 4.79 -0.70
N SER A 108 -10.87 4.25 0.12
CA SER A 108 -9.76 5.03 0.69
C SER A 108 -8.82 5.57 -0.39
N TRP A 109 -8.57 4.77 -1.43
CA TRP A 109 -7.73 5.15 -2.57
C TRP A 109 -8.35 6.30 -3.36
N VAL A 110 -9.62 6.16 -3.73
CA VAL A 110 -10.38 7.16 -4.49
C VAL A 110 -10.55 8.44 -3.68
N THR A 111 -10.83 8.32 -2.38
CA THR A 111 -10.98 9.47 -1.49
C THR A 111 -9.68 10.26 -1.40
N GLN A 112 -8.54 9.58 -1.18
CA GLN A 112 -7.25 10.27 -1.15
C GLN A 112 -6.92 10.85 -2.52
N ALA A 113 -7.06 10.09 -3.61
CA ALA A 113 -6.74 10.56 -4.95
C ALA A 113 -7.59 11.78 -5.36
N ALA A 114 -8.88 11.80 -5.07
CA ALA A 114 -9.72 12.96 -5.33
C ALA A 114 -9.22 14.21 -4.61
N LYS A 115 -8.74 14.07 -3.36
CA LYS A 115 -8.09 15.16 -2.61
C LYS A 115 -6.76 15.56 -3.25
N THR A 116 -5.89 14.60 -3.58
CA THR A 116 -4.54 14.83 -4.12
C THR A 116 -4.57 15.51 -5.49
N PHE A 117 -5.55 15.19 -6.33
CA PHE A 117 -5.68 15.73 -7.69
C PHE A 117 -6.68 16.89 -7.79
N ASP A 118 -7.30 17.30 -6.68
CA ASP A 118 -8.34 18.34 -6.61
C ASP A 118 -9.53 18.05 -7.56
N VAL A 119 -10.12 16.88 -7.39
CA VAL A 119 -11.29 16.42 -8.16
C VAL A 119 -12.52 16.35 -7.25
N PRO A 120 -13.67 16.92 -7.65
CA PRO A 120 -14.90 16.84 -6.86
C PRO A 120 -15.31 15.39 -6.57
N LEU A 121 -15.55 15.08 -5.28
CA LEU A 121 -15.88 13.74 -4.81
C LEU A 121 -17.30 13.68 -4.22
N VAL A 122 -18.09 12.71 -4.69
CA VAL A 122 -19.32 12.28 -4.02
C VAL A 122 -19.09 10.92 -3.37
N ARG A 123 -19.13 10.88 -2.04
CA ARG A 123 -18.90 9.66 -1.27
C ARG A 123 -20.17 9.25 -0.53
N TRP A 124 -20.71 8.07 -0.85
CA TRP A 124 -21.90 7.54 -0.20
C TRP A 124 -21.57 6.62 0.95
N THR A 125 -22.30 6.73 2.04
CA THR A 125 -22.27 5.79 3.17
C THR A 125 -23.24 4.63 2.91
N ALA A 126 -23.01 3.49 3.56
CA ALA A 126 -23.94 2.35 3.50
C ALA A 126 -25.36 2.73 3.98
N ARG A 127 -25.46 3.67 4.94
CA ARG A 127 -26.75 4.16 5.45
C ARG A 127 -27.54 4.94 4.40
N GLN A 128 -26.87 5.82 3.65
CA GLN A 128 -27.50 6.58 2.57
C GLN A 128 -28.07 5.66 1.48
N LEU A 129 -27.39 4.55 1.19
CA LEU A 129 -27.87 3.56 0.21
C LEU A 129 -28.96 2.63 0.77
N SER A 130 -28.94 2.34 2.07
CA SER A 130 -29.93 1.46 2.70
C SER A 130 -31.23 2.18 3.07
N SER A 131 -31.18 3.49 3.29
CA SER A 131 -32.34 4.32 3.59
C SER A 131 -32.08 5.73 3.06
N PRO A 132 -32.29 5.97 1.74
CA PRO A 132 -32.22 7.32 1.22
C PRO A 132 -33.27 8.16 1.95
N ALA A 133 -32.85 9.28 2.54
CA ALA A 133 -33.70 10.19 3.28
C ALA A 133 -34.65 10.92 2.31
N THR A 134 -35.67 10.21 1.85
CA THR A 134 -36.75 10.78 1.05
C THR A 134 -37.88 11.17 1.98
N SER A 135 -38.38 12.40 1.82
CA SER A 135 -39.56 12.94 2.48
C SER A 135 -40.88 12.32 1.98
N SER A 136 -40.81 11.27 1.17
CA SER A 136 -41.95 10.55 0.59
C SER A 136 -42.11 9.17 1.22
N SER A 137 -43.34 8.81 1.57
CA SER A 137 -43.78 7.70 2.43
C SER A 137 -43.40 6.25 2.05
N CYS A 138 -42.49 6.03 1.11
CA CYS A 138 -42.05 4.69 0.69
C CYS A 138 -40.59 4.47 1.04
N LYS A 139 -40.32 3.92 2.24
CA LYS A 139 -39.01 3.34 2.54
C LYS A 139 -38.77 2.15 1.59
N PRO A 140 -37.73 2.14 0.76
CA PRO A 140 -37.41 0.96 -0.04
C PRO A 140 -37.13 -0.22 0.91
N ARG A 141 -37.83 -1.35 0.70
CA ARG A 141 -37.71 -2.57 1.53
C ARG A 141 -36.48 -3.43 1.21
N PHE A 142 -35.45 -2.86 0.57
CA PHE A 142 -34.38 -3.63 -0.07
C PHE A 142 -33.02 -3.04 0.24
N THR A 143 -32.03 -3.91 0.37
CA THR A 143 -30.63 -3.56 0.53
C THR A 143 -30.03 -3.29 -0.85
N ILE A 144 -29.64 -2.05 -1.12
CA ILE A 144 -28.91 -1.69 -2.35
C ILE A 144 -27.50 -2.31 -2.26
N ASP A 145 -27.15 -3.22 -3.18
CA ASP A 145 -25.76 -3.64 -3.32
C ASP A 145 -24.93 -2.45 -3.82
N ARG A 146 -23.93 -2.08 -3.01
CA ARG A 146 -23.09 -0.90 -3.24
C ARG A 146 -22.31 -0.95 -4.56
N ASP A 147 -21.85 -2.13 -4.95
CA ASP A 147 -20.96 -2.31 -6.09
C ASP A 147 -21.81 -2.31 -7.37
N GLU A 148 -23.00 -2.90 -7.33
CA GLU A 148 -23.98 -2.79 -8.43
C GLU A 148 -24.50 -1.36 -8.60
N TRP A 149 -24.81 -0.67 -7.49
CA TRP A 149 -25.30 0.71 -7.52
C TRP A 149 -24.31 1.65 -8.20
N ILE A 150 -23.05 1.65 -7.76
CA ILE A 150 -22.04 2.55 -8.32
C ILE A 150 -21.81 2.25 -9.81
N VAL A 151 -21.79 0.97 -10.20
CA VAL A 151 -21.65 0.55 -11.60
C VAL A 151 -22.85 0.99 -12.44
N ALA A 152 -24.06 0.93 -11.87
CA ALA A 152 -25.27 1.37 -12.54
C ALA A 152 -25.31 2.89 -12.75
N VAL A 153 -24.99 3.70 -11.74
CA VAL A 153 -25.25 5.15 -11.82
C VAL A 153 -24.11 5.98 -12.44
N ALA A 154 -22.88 5.48 -12.45
CA ALA A 154 -21.73 6.23 -13.00
C ALA A 154 -21.77 6.32 -14.53
N ASP A 155 -21.49 7.49 -15.10
CA ASP A 155 -21.44 7.66 -16.55
C ASP A 155 -20.23 6.99 -17.18
N ARG A 156 -19.13 6.90 -16.42
CA ARG A 156 -17.93 6.15 -16.79
C ARG A 156 -17.45 5.29 -15.63
N ILE A 157 -17.02 4.07 -15.92
CA ILE A 157 -16.37 3.15 -15.00
C ILE A 157 -14.90 3.00 -15.42
N ASP A 158 -13.99 3.29 -14.50
CA ASP A 158 -12.57 2.94 -14.68
C ASP A 158 -12.27 1.77 -13.73
N VAL A 159 -12.16 0.56 -14.27
CA VAL A 159 -11.84 -0.67 -13.53
C VAL A 159 -10.33 -0.71 -13.30
N LEU A 160 -9.92 -0.38 -12.08
CA LEU A 160 -8.52 -0.26 -11.69
C LEU A 160 -7.87 -1.62 -11.45
N HIS A 161 -8.63 -2.55 -10.86
CA HIS A 161 -8.22 -3.94 -10.68
C HIS A 161 -9.46 -4.82 -10.52
N SER A 162 -9.46 -5.97 -11.19
CA SER A 162 -10.55 -6.95 -11.11
C SER A 162 -10.01 -8.34 -10.83
N ARG A 163 -10.70 -9.09 -9.97
CA ARG A 163 -10.46 -10.52 -9.78
C ARG A 163 -11.46 -11.31 -10.61
N ARG A 164 -11.00 -12.36 -11.29
CA ARG A 164 -11.86 -13.29 -12.02
C ARG A 164 -12.93 -13.89 -11.10
N GLY A 165 -14.17 -13.84 -11.53
CA GLY A 165 -15.36 -14.27 -10.79
C GLY A 165 -15.77 -13.35 -9.65
N GLY A 166 -15.10 -12.20 -9.46
CA GLY A 166 -15.42 -11.26 -8.38
C GLY A 166 -16.70 -10.45 -8.65
N LYS A 167 -17.29 -9.89 -7.58
CA LYS A 167 -18.51 -9.06 -7.66
C LYS A 167 -18.38 -7.88 -8.64
N ILE A 168 -17.24 -7.19 -8.62
CA ILE A 168 -16.96 -6.07 -9.52
C ILE A 168 -16.92 -6.53 -10.98
N GLU A 169 -16.22 -7.64 -11.28
CA GLU A 169 -16.19 -8.19 -12.65
C GLU A 169 -17.60 -8.51 -13.13
N GLN A 170 -18.41 -9.19 -12.31
CA GLN A 170 -19.78 -9.57 -12.65
C GLN A 170 -20.71 -8.37 -12.86
N ALA A 171 -20.61 -7.34 -12.01
CA ALA A 171 -21.37 -6.11 -12.18
C ALA A 171 -20.97 -5.36 -13.47
N VAL A 172 -19.67 -5.29 -13.77
CA VAL A 172 -19.17 -4.63 -14.97
C VAL A 172 -19.51 -5.41 -16.25
N LEU A 173 -19.45 -6.74 -16.24
CA LEU A 173 -19.88 -7.56 -17.39
C LEU A 173 -21.36 -7.31 -17.72
N ARG A 174 -22.25 -7.31 -16.70
CA ARG A 174 -23.67 -6.94 -16.90
C ARG A 174 -23.84 -5.49 -17.39
N ARG A 175 -22.96 -4.58 -16.98
CA ARG A 175 -22.98 -3.18 -17.44
C ARG A 175 -22.67 -3.08 -18.93
N LEU A 176 -21.68 -3.84 -19.41
CA LEU A 176 -21.23 -3.85 -20.79
C LEU A 176 -22.30 -4.36 -21.76
N GLU A 177 -23.18 -5.27 -21.32
CA GLU A 177 -24.32 -5.75 -22.11
C GLU A 177 -25.31 -4.64 -22.50
N VAL A 178 -25.35 -3.53 -21.75
CA VAL A 178 -26.28 -2.40 -21.97
C VAL A 178 -25.59 -1.15 -22.52
N ASP A 179 -24.32 -0.94 -22.16
CA ASP A 179 -23.59 0.29 -22.50
C ASP A 179 -22.07 0.05 -22.51
N PRO A 180 -21.53 -0.46 -23.62
CA PRO A 180 -20.12 -0.88 -23.68
C PRO A 180 -19.14 0.30 -23.61
N PHE A 181 -19.52 1.47 -24.13
CA PHE A 181 -18.62 2.62 -24.31
C PHE A 181 -18.27 3.37 -23.01
N GLY A 182 -18.93 3.04 -21.90
CA GLY A 182 -18.72 3.68 -20.60
C GLY A 182 -17.66 3.02 -19.72
N VAL A 183 -17.02 1.92 -20.14
CA VAL A 183 -16.14 1.13 -19.29
C VAL A 183 -14.71 1.12 -19.81
N ARG A 184 -13.76 1.44 -18.93
CA ARG A 184 -12.31 1.32 -19.16
C ARG A 184 -11.72 0.32 -18.18
N VAL A 185 -10.71 -0.45 -18.59
CA VAL A 185 -10.00 -1.41 -17.74
C VAL A 185 -8.50 -1.18 -17.82
N GLY A 186 -7.83 -1.13 -16.66
CA GLY A 186 -6.37 -1.08 -16.59
C GLY A 186 -5.75 -2.36 -17.14
N MET A 187 -4.76 -2.24 -18.02
CA MET A 187 -4.09 -3.37 -18.68
C MET A 187 -2.74 -3.73 -18.06
N ASP A 188 -2.59 -3.57 -16.75
CA ASP A 188 -1.34 -3.89 -16.05
C ASP A 188 -1.08 -5.42 -16.03
N ASP A 189 -2.14 -6.23 -15.99
CA ASP A 189 -2.11 -7.68 -16.25
C ASP A 189 -3.18 -8.04 -17.30
N PRO A 190 -2.80 -8.23 -18.58
CA PRO A 190 -3.75 -8.53 -19.66
C PRO A 190 -4.64 -9.74 -19.40
N LYS A 191 -4.14 -10.77 -18.68
CA LYS A 191 -4.93 -11.98 -18.39
C LYS A 191 -6.09 -11.70 -17.44
N THR A 192 -5.94 -10.72 -16.55
CA THR A 192 -7.02 -10.33 -15.64
C THR A 192 -8.08 -9.46 -16.31
N ALA A 193 -7.72 -8.78 -17.40
CA ALA A 193 -8.61 -7.89 -18.14
C ALA A 193 -9.31 -8.56 -19.34
N GLU A 194 -8.79 -9.69 -19.83
CA GLU A 194 -9.23 -10.41 -21.04
C GLU A 194 -10.76 -10.47 -21.18
N ARG A 195 -11.48 -11.00 -20.18
CA ARG A 195 -12.94 -11.14 -20.24
C ARG A 195 -13.69 -9.82 -20.35
N LEU A 196 -13.17 -8.76 -19.71
CA LEU A 196 -13.77 -7.43 -19.78
C LEU A 196 -13.52 -6.82 -21.16
N LEU A 197 -12.34 -7.04 -21.75
CA LEU A 197 -12.00 -6.60 -23.10
C LEU A 197 -12.87 -7.32 -24.15
N GLU A 198 -13.02 -8.64 -24.04
CA GLU A 198 -13.89 -9.45 -24.90
C GLU A 198 -15.35 -9.00 -24.83
N ALA A 199 -15.81 -8.56 -23.65
CA ALA A 199 -17.14 -8.00 -23.44
C ALA A 199 -17.29 -6.54 -23.93
N GLY A 200 -16.23 -5.94 -24.51
CA GLY A 200 -16.29 -4.61 -25.12
C GLY A 200 -15.77 -3.47 -24.25
N ALA A 201 -15.12 -3.74 -23.12
CA ALA A 201 -14.44 -2.68 -22.35
C ALA A 201 -13.24 -2.12 -23.10
N LEU A 202 -12.95 -0.83 -22.87
CA LEU A 202 -11.79 -0.18 -23.46
C LEU A 202 -10.54 -0.40 -22.59
N GLY A 203 -9.52 -1.04 -23.14
CA GLY A 203 -8.23 -1.21 -22.49
C GLY A 203 -7.47 0.10 -22.33
N ARG A 204 -6.96 0.39 -21.13
CA ARG A 204 -6.02 1.48 -20.87
C ARG A 204 -4.65 0.92 -20.49
N PHE A 205 -3.69 1.12 -21.37
CA PHE A 205 -2.29 0.81 -21.11
C PHE A 205 -1.57 2.05 -20.59
N LEU A 206 -0.89 1.94 -19.46
CA LEU A 206 0.03 2.96 -18.98
C LEU A 206 1.44 2.35 -19.04
N PRO A 207 2.31 2.79 -19.96
CA PRO A 207 3.65 2.22 -20.08
C PRO A 207 4.35 2.36 -18.74
N ARG A 208 4.95 1.27 -18.24
CA ARG A 208 5.78 1.36 -17.03
C ARG A 208 6.82 2.44 -17.25
N SER A 209 7.13 3.20 -16.19
CA SER A 209 8.19 4.18 -16.31
C SER A 209 9.42 3.33 -16.54
N CYS A 210 9.87 3.24 -17.78
CA CYS A 210 11.23 2.85 -18.03
C CYS A 210 12.05 4.00 -17.42
N HIS A 211 12.31 3.91 -16.11
CA HIS A 211 13.70 3.97 -15.77
C HIS A 211 14.31 2.98 -16.73
N ALA A 212 15.02 3.50 -17.71
CA ALA A 212 15.99 2.72 -18.39
C ALA A 212 16.61 1.91 -17.24
N THR A 213 16.35 0.61 -17.26
CA THR A 213 17.46 -0.27 -17.27
C THR A 213 18.41 0.36 -18.30
N LEU A 214 19.23 1.34 -17.85
CA LEU A 214 20.66 1.11 -17.86
C LEU A 214 20.71 -0.35 -17.52
N ASP A 215 20.78 -1.15 -18.58
CA ASP A 215 21.01 -2.55 -18.48
C ASP A 215 22.10 -2.62 -17.43
N SER A 216 21.73 -3.04 -16.22
CA SER A 216 22.66 -3.52 -15.21
C SER A 216 23.05 -4.95 -15.58
N GLN A 217 22.92 -5.30 -16.87
CA GLN A 217 23.99 -5.93 -17.64
C GLN A 217 25.08 -4.93 -18.07
N ALA A 218 25.27 -3.82 -17.35
CA ALA A 218 26.61 -3.37 -17.01
C ALA A 218 27.27 -4.64 -16.52
N GLU A 219 28.11 -5.19 -17.39
CA GLU A 219 28.98 -6.32 -17.14
C GLU A 219 29.25 -6.33 -15.65
N ARG A 220 28.89 -7.43 -14.95
CA ARG A 220 29.33 -7.64 -13.57
C ARG A 220 30.79 -7.24 -13.55
N ILE A 221 31.06 -6.01 -13.11
CA ILE A 221 32.41 -5.52 -12.97
C ILE A 221 32.92 -6.45 -11.90
N GLN A 222 33.76 -7.38 -12.31
CA GLN A 222 34.44 -8.25 -11.37
C GLN A 222 35.02 -7.30 -10.33
N PRO A 223 34.74 -7.52 -9.03
CA PRO A 223 35.15 -6.59 -8.00
C PRO A 223 36.65 -6.36 -8.18
N SER A 224 36.98 -5.13 -8.57
CA SER A 224 38.34 -4.64 -8.58
C SER A 224 38.86 -4.86 -7.18
N ALA A 225 39.83 -5.77 -7.06
CA ALA A 225 40.46 -6.16 -5.82
C ALA A 225 41.16 -4.93 -5.20
N ALA A 226 40.44 -4.19 -4.36
CA ALA A 226 40.97 -3.29 -3.34
C ALA A 226 39.81 -2.58 -2.61
N ASP A 227 39.10 -3.30 -1.73
CA ASP A 227 38.88 -2.73 -0.41
C ASP A 227 38.67 -3.85 0.61
N LYS A 228 39.27 -3.71 1.78
CA LYS A 228 39.40 -4.77 2.78
C LYS A 228 38.05 -5.05 3.46
N SER A 229 37.17 -5.81 2.81
CA SER A 229 36.05 -6.44 3.50
C SER A 229 36.62 -7.45 4.49
N ARG A 230 36.81 -7.04 5.74
CA ARG A 230 37.02 -8.01 6.82
C ARG A 230 35.75 -8.85 6.89
N GLU A 231 35.85 -10.14 6.62
CA GLU A 231 34.95 -11.13 7.20
C GLU A 231 35.01 -10.92 8.71
N SER A 232 34.12 -10.07 9.21
CA SER A 232 34.24 -9.57 10.55
C SER A 232 33.48 -10.53 11.45
N ASN A 233 34.20 -11.46 12.07
CA ASN A 233 33.73 -12.29 13.18
C ASN A 233 33.17 -11.46 14.36
N ALA A 234 33.21 -10.11 14.27
CA ALA A 234 32.65 -9.18 15.24
C ALA A 234 31.19 -9.50 15.60
N LEU A 235 30.35 -9.91 14.63
CA LEU A 235 28.94 -10.24 14.88
C LEU A 235 28.69 -11.68 15.36
N GLU A 236 29.74 -12.48 15.53
CA GLU A 236 29.65 -13.83 16.11
C GLU A 236 29.66 -13.79 17.64
N GLN A 237 30.03 -12.65 18.23
CA GLN A 237 30.17 -12.47 19.67
C GLN A 237 28.86 -12.03 20.32
N ASP A 238 28.66 -12.41 21.58
CA ASP A 238 27.54 -12.00 22.44
C ASP A 238 27.61 -10.51 22.86
N GLU A 239 28.28 -9.65 22.11
CA GLU A 239 28.43 -8.23 22.41
C GLU A 239 27.42 -7.33 21.68
N TRP A 240 26.63 -7.90 20.77
CA TRP A 240 25.73 -7.16 19.89
C TRP A 240 24.25 -7.45 20.15
N LEU A 241 23.42 -6.45 19.91
CA LEU A 241 21.97 -6.58 19.82
C LEU A 241 21.55 -6.42 18.35
N VAL A 242 20.87 -7.41 17.81
CA VAL A 242 20.57 -7.54 16.38
C VAL A 242 19.12 -7.16 16.09
N HIS A 243 18.91 -6.33 15.08
CA HIS A 243 17.61 -6.04 14.49
C HIS A 243 17.61 -6.47 13.02
N CYS A 244 16.99 -7.61 12.71
CA CYS A 244 16.72 -8.01 11.32
C CYS A 244 15.59 -7.17 10.74
N THR A 245 15.88 -6.49 9.64
CA THR A 245 14.89 -5.76 8.84
C THR A 245 14.02 -6.73 8.05
N ARG A 246 12.85 -6.27 7.59
CA ARG A 246 11.86 -7.11 6.91
C ARG A 246 11.17 -6.31 5.82
N ARG A 247 10.72 -6.99 4.75
CA ARG A 247 9.84 -6.43 3.72
C ARG A 247 8.62 -5.74 4.33
N CYS A 248 8.18 -4.64 3.71
CA CYS A 248 7.03 -3.86 4.13
C CYS A 248 5.88 -3.90 3.10
N ASP A 249 4.79 -4.60 3.43
CA ASP A 249 3.67 -4.84 2.51
C ASP A 249 2.62 -3.70 2.46
N GLY A 250 2.81 -2.66 3.27
CA GLY A 250 1.92 -1.51 3.42
C GLY A 250 2.73 -0.28 3.82
N PRO A 251 2.15 0.72 4.50
CA PRO A 251 2.86 1.91 4.94
C PRO A 251 4.15 1.58 5.69
N TRP A 252 5.22 2.34 5.44
CA TRP A 252 6.46 2.23 6.19
C TRP A 252 6.20 2.44 7.69
N PRO A 253 7.05 1.93 8.59
CA PRO A 253 7.01 2.34 9.99
C PRO A 253 7.02 3.87 10.12
N GLY A 254 6.04 4.41 10.86
CA GLY A 254 5.83 5.86 11.01
C GLY A 254 5.09 6.56 9.86
N GLN A 255 4.80 5.87 8.75
CA GLN A 255 4.02 6.40 7.64
C GLN A 255 2.53 6.19 7.86
N SER A 256 1.73 7.25 7.68
CA SER A 256 0.28 7.16 7.68
C SER A 256 -0.27 6.57 6.38
N TRP A 257 -1.48 6.02 6.42
CA TRP A 257 -2.16 5.53 5.21
C TRP A 257 -2.34 6.61 4.12
N PRO A 258 -2.76 7.85 4.43
CA PRO A 258 -2.81 8.92 3.43
C PRO A 258 -1.45 9.19 2.76
N GLN A 259 -0.36 9.26 3.53
CA GLN A 259 0.99 9.43 2.99
C GLN A 259 1.39 8.25 2.10
N TYR A 260 1.01 7.03 2.48
CA TYR A 260 1.25 5.84 1.66
C TYR A 260 0.50 5.92 0.33
N TYR A 261 -0.77 6.32 0.35
CA TYR A 261 -1.55 6.50 -0.87
C TYR A 261 -0.95 7.60 -1.76
N ASP A 262 -0.57 8.74 -1.19
CA ASP A 262 0.09 9.82 -1.94
C ASP A 262 1.39 9.35 -2.58
N GLU A 263 2.23 8.62 -1.86
CA GLU A 263 3.46 8.03 -2.39
C GLU A 263 3.17 7.05 -3.54
N MET A 264 2.12 6.22 -3.42
CA MET A 264 1.73 5.30 -4.49
C MET A 264 1.11 6.00 -5.70
N LEU A 265 0.40 7.12 -5.51
CA LEU A 265 -0.24 7.91 -6.55
C LEU A 265 0.76 8.78 -7.32
N LEU A 266 1.71 9.40 -6.60
CA LEU A 266 2.59 10.44 -7.11
C LEU A 266 4.04 9.96 -7.33
N GLY A 267 4.46 8.90 -6.65
CA GLY A 267 5.83 8.39 -6.70
C GLY A 267 6.20 7.79 -8.05
N SER A 268 7.46 7.38 -8.17
CA SER A 268 7.96 6.57 -9.29
C SER A 268 7.67 5.08 -9.05
N ASP A 269 8.11 4.19 -9.94
CA ASP A 269 7.89 2.75 -9.75
C ASP A 269 8.72 2.20 -8.57
N GLU A 270 9.81 2.86 -8.20
CA GLU A 270 10.63 2.60 -7.00
C GLU A 270 9.86 2.85 -5.70
N ALA A 271 8.79 3.64 -5.71
CA ALA A 271 7.94 3.84 -4.53
C ALA A 271 7.31 2.50 -4.05
N ALA A 272 7.11 1.57 -4.98
CA ALA A 272 6.63 0.22 -4.70
C ALA A 272 7.73 -0.72 -4.21
N SER A 273 9.00 -0.34 -4.33
CA SER A 273 10.14 -1.11 -3.84
C SER A 273 10.12 -1.06 -2.31
N ARG A 274 9.68 -2.16 -1.71
CA ARG A 274 9.56 -2.30 -0.26
C ARG A 274 10.16 -3.59 0.26
N GLU A 275 11.14 -4.12 -0.47
CA GLU A 275 11.86 -5.32 -0.13
C GLU A 275 12.70 -5.13 1.13
N THR A 276 13.28 -6.22 1.64
CA THR A 276 14.08 -6.18 2.86
C THR A 276 15.26 -5.21 2.74
N LEU A 277 15.95 -5.20 1.58
CA LEU A 277 17.02 -4.25 1.31
C LEU A 277 16.53 -2.79 1.34
N ASP A 278 15.36 -2.49 0.77
CA ASP A 278 14.78 -1.14 0.79
C ASP A 278 14.48 -0.67 2.21
N SER A 279 14.06 -1.60 3.06
CA SER A 279 13.80 -1.34 4.47
C SER A 279 15.09 -0.95 5.21
N LEU A 280 16.17 -1.70 4.99
CA LEU A 280 17.49 -1.36 5.53
C LEU A 280 17.99 -0.02 4.97
N ARG A 281 17.92 0.19 3.65
CA ARG A 281 18.30 1.44 2.99
C ARG A 281 17.55 2.64 3.57
N ARG A 282 16.25 2.47 3.85
CA ARG A 282 15.42 3.51 4.49
C ARG A 282 15.89 3.79 5.92
N ILE A 283 16.14 2.76 6.72
CA ILE A 283 16.64 2.93 8.10
C ILE A 283 17.99 3.65 8.09
N VAL A 284 18.91 3.28 7.20
CA VAL A 284 20.23 3.91 7.08
C VAL A 284 20.11 5.38 6.68
N ARG A 285 19.25 5.71 5.71
CA ARG A 285 18.97 7.11 5.32
C ARG A 285 18.37 7.94 6.44
N MET A 286 17.39 7.37 7.16
CA MET A 286 16.74 8.05 8.27
C MET A 286 17.59 8.07 9.55
N ARG A 287 18.61 7.21 9.60
CA ARG A 287 19.46 6.92 10.77
C ARG A 287 18.64 6.64 12.01
N ARG A 288 17.56 5.88 11.84
CA ARG A 288 16.58 5.64 12.91
C ARG A 288 15.86 4.32 12.72
N LEU A 289 15.79 3.53 13.78
CA LEU A 289 14.85 2.42 13.88
C LEU A 289 13.52 2.96 14.41
N ILE A 290 12.49 2.91 13.59
CA ILE A 290 11.16 3.42 13.96
C ILE A 290 10.41 2.32 14.72
N ALA A 291 9.92 2.66 15.91
CA ALA A 291 9.18 1.77 16.76
C ALA A 291 7.82 1.39 16.18
N GLY A 292 7.48 0.11 16.26
CA GLY A 292 6.18 -0.44 15.88
C GLY A 292 5.39 -0.92 17.09
N ALA A 293 4.07 -1.08 16.94
CA ALA A 293 3.19 -1.65 17.97
C ALA A 293 2.60 -3.01 17.58
N THR A 294 3.12 -3.63 16.52
CA THR A 294 2.49 -4.76 15.82
C THR A 294 2.36 -6.02 16.68
N THR A 295 3.23 -6.21 17.68
CA THR A 295 3.27 -7.38 18.57
C THR A 295 2.74 -7.10 19.98
N SER A 296 2.63 -5.84 20.40
CA SER A 296 2.37 -5.40 21.78
C SER A 296 0.92 -4.95 22.01
N LYS A 297 -0.09 -5.67 21.50
CA LYS A 297 -1.53 -5.30 21.63
C LYS A 297 -1.86 -3.81 21.36
N ASN A 298 -1.00 -3.10 20.62
CA ASN A 298 -1.03 -1.66 20.39
C ASN A 298 -0.82 -0.72 21.60
N ASP A 299 -0.42 -1.22 22.78
CA ASP A 299 -0.28 -0.35 23.96
C ASP A 299 1.04 0.43 23.97
N HIS A 300 2.12 -0.15 23.42
CA HIS A 300 3.45 0.46 23.41
C HIS A 300 4.12 0.32 22.06
N ARG A 301 4.67 1.42 21.54
CA ARG A 301 5.56 1.40 20.36
C ARG A 301 6.97 1.09 20.83
N VAL A 302 7.53 -0.02 20.35
CA VAL A 302 8.89 -0.46 20.72
C VAL A 302 9.72 -0.81 19.50
N VAL A 303 11.04 -0.71 19.65
CA VAL A 303 12.02 -1.35 18.76
C VAL A 303 12.51 -2.62 19.45
N CYS A 304 12.36 -3.76 18.78
CA CYS A 304 12.82 -5.06 19.27
C CYS A 304 14.19 -5.40 18.68
N LEU A 305 15.11 -5.84 19.51
CA LEU A 305 16.40 -6.40 19.15
C LEU A 305 16.57 -7.78 19.80
N SER A 306 17.48 -8.60 19.28
CA SER A 306 17.83 -9.90 19.87
C SER A 306 19.28 -9.88 20.34
N ALA A 307 19.54 -10.43 21.53
CA ALA A 307 20.88 -10.67 22.03
C ALA A 307 21.48 -12.02 21.59
N VAL A 308 20.80 -12.76 20.71
CA VAL A 308 21.33 -13.99 20.11
C VAL A 308 22.36 -13.62 19.03
N PRO A 309 23.53 -14.29 18.98
CA PRO A 309 24.52 -14.05 17.93
C PRO A 309 23.92 -14.16 16.53
N LEU A 310 24.32 -13.27 15.63
CA LEU A 310 23.74 -13.20 14.29
C LEU A 310 23.86 -14.52 13.49
N PRO A 311 24.99 -15.27 13.52
CA PRO A 311 25.06 -16.56 12.85
C PRO A 311 24.04 -17.57 13.40
N GLU A 312 23.76 -17.55 14.70
CA GLU A 312 22.79 -18.43 15.34
C GLU A 312 21.35 -18.05 14.95
N LEU A 313 21.03 -16.75 14.89
CA LEU A 313 19.74 -16.25 14.40
C LEU A 313 19.49 -16.67 12.94
N LEU A 314 20.46 -16.46 12.06
CA LEU A 314 20.32 -16.77 10.64
C LEU A 314 20.24 -18.28 10.36
N ARG A 315 20.92 -19.12 11.14
CA ARG A 315 20.78 -20.59 11.05
C ARG A 315 19.41 -21.09 11.49
N ARG A 316 18.76 -20.40 12.45
CA ARG A 316 17.41 -20.74 12.96
C ARG A 316 16.27 -20.16 12.11
N ARG A 317 16.60 -19.36 11.10
CA ARG A 317 15.67 -18.71 10.21
C ARG A 317 14.65 -19.71 9.64
N THR A 318 13.37 -19.44 9.90
CA THR A 318 12.26 -20.32 9.51
C THR A 318 11.19 -19.53 8.78
N PHE A 319 10.69 -20.09 7.67
CA PHE A 319 9.58 -19.48 6.94
C PHE A 319 8.28 -19.70 7.70
N ARG A 320 7.64 -18.61 8.11
CA ARG A 320 6.39 -18.61 8.84
C ARG A 320 5.24 -18.45 7.85
N SER A 321 4.68 -19.59 7.40
CA SER A 321 3.63 -19.64 6.38
C SER A 321 2.39 -18.78 6.71
N HIS A 322 1.96 -18.79 7.98
CA HIS A 322 0.78 -18.03 8.45
C HIS A 322 0.90 -16.50 8.28
N VAL A 323 2.13 -15.98 8.22
CA VAL A 323 2.44 -14.57 7.92
C VAL A 323 3.21 -14.41 6.61
N SER A 324 3.39 -15.49 5.86
CA SER A 324 4.07 -15.56 4.55
C SER A 324 5.43 -14.83 4.51
N ARG A 325 6.24 -14.98 5.56
CA ARG A 325 7.55 -14.33 5.68
C ARG A 325 8.53 -15.16 6.51
N TRP A 326 9.82 -14.87 6.37
CA TRP A 326 10.85 -15.38 7.28
C TRP A 326 10.86 -14.58 8.59
N ASP A 327 11.23 -15.23 9.70
CA ASP A 327 11.38 -14.56 11.00
C ASP A 327 12.62 -13.67 11.07
N TYR A 328 13.74 -14.15 10.54
CA TYR A 328 15.00 -13.42 10.46
C TYR A 328 15.45 -13.30 9.00
N GLU A 329 15.52 -12.08 8.45
CA GLU A 329 16.11 -11.87 7.13
C GLU A 329 17.61 -11.51 7.27
N PRO A 330 18.46 -11.85 6.28
CA PRO A 330 19.91 -11.56 6.32
C PRO A 330 20.24 -10.09 6.02
N PHE A 331 19.39 -9.18 6.45
CA PHE A 331 19.55 -7.74 6.30
C PHE A 331 19.21 -7.07 7.62
N GLY A 332 20.06 -6.19 8.11
CA GLY A 332 19.73 -5.46 9.32
C GLY A 332 20.85 -4.68 9.94
N ILE A 333 20.67 -4.39 11.23
CA ILE A 333 21.56 -3.56 12.04
C ILE A 333 21.89 -4.30 13.32
N ALA A 334 23.16 -4.29 13.69
CA ALA A 334 23.65 -4.72 14.98
C ALA A 334 24.14 -3.49 15.76
N ILE A 335 23.71 -3.35 17.01
CA ILE A 335 24.12 -2.28 17.91
C ILE A 335 24.89 -2.88 19.08
N ARG A 336 26.05 -2.33 19.44
CA ARG A 336 26.83 -2.84 20.57
C ARG A 336 25.97 -2.75 21.84
N ARG A 337 25.91 -3.85 22.61
CA ARG A 337 25.02 -3.99 23.78
C ARG A 337 25.27 -2.91 24.82
N SER A 338 26.52 -2.53 25.05
CA SER A 338 26.88 -1.44 25.97
C SER A 338 26.27 -0.10 25.53
N ALA A 339 26.39 0.23 24.24
CA ALA A 339 25.85 1.45 23.67
C ALA A 339 24.32 1.46 23.64
N ALA A 340 23.70 0.33 23.27
CA ALA A 340 22.26 0.15 23.33
C ALA A 340 21.70 0.34 24.75
N THR A 341 22.38 -0.23 25.76
CA THR A 341 21.99 -0.08 27.17
C THR A 341 22.11 1.38 27.62
N ALA A 342 23.16 2.08 27.20
CA ALA A 342 23.37 3.50 27.52
C ALA A 342 22.25 4.41 27.00
N ILE A 343 21.61 4.06 25.88
CA ILE A 343 20.45 4.77 25.33
C ILE A 343 19.10 4.20 25.79
N GLY A 344 19.08 3.34 26.81
CA GLY A 344 17.86 2.86 27.47
C GLY A 344 17.22 1.61 26.85
N VAL A 345 17.92 0.89 25.96
CA VAL A 345 17.46 -0.44 25.52
C VAL A 345 17.64 -1.42 26.68
N ARG A 346 16.59 -2.18 27.02
CA ARG A 346 16.58 -3.10 28.16
C ARG A 346 16.17 -4.51 27.74
N PRO A 347 16.63 -5.56 28.45
CA PRO A 347 16.16 -6.91 28.22
C PRO A 347 14.68 -7.04 28.58
N VAL A 348 13.98 -7.89 27.85
CA VAL A 348 12.60 -8.27 28.12
C VAL A 348 12.50 -9.13 29.39
N VAL A 349 11.38 -8.99 30.10
CA VAL A 349 11.00 -9.80 31.27
C VAL A 349 10.01 -10.87 30.80
N TYR A 350 10.47 -12.11 30.83
CA TYR A 350 9.65 -13.27 30.48
C TYR A 350 8.85 -13.77 31.69
N GLY A 351 7.61 -14.21 31.45
CA GLY A 351 6.83 -14.88 32.49
C GLY A 351 5.35 -15.08 32.17
N PRO A 352 4.60 -15.69 33.10
CA PRO A 352 3.14 -15.76 33.02
C PRO A 352 2.50 -14.36 33.07
N ALA A 353 1.21 -14.28 32.77
CA ALA A 353 0.49 -13.00 32.74
C ALA A 353 0.56 -12.21 34.07
N SER A 354 0.72 -12.91 35.21
CA SER A 354 0.91 -12.26 36.51
C SER A 354 2.17 -11.39 36.58
N VAL A 355 3.27 -11.81 35.93
CA VAL A 355 4.52 -11.03 35.88
C VAL A 355 4.29 -9.67 35.22
N ARG A 356 3.45 -9.62 34.19
CA ARG A 356 3.07 -8.35 33.55
C ARG A 356 2.29 -7.43 34.50
N ASP A 357 1.41 -8.01 35.30
CA ASP A 357 0.53 -7.24 36.19
C ASP A 357 1.32 -6.67 37.38
N ASP A 358 2.41 -7.34 37.78
CA ASP A 358 3.37 -6.88 38.79
C ASP A 358 4.35 -5.80 38.27
N LEU A 359 4.53 -5.67 36.95
CA LEU A 359 5.39 -4.64 36.37
C LEU A 359 4.78 -3.23 36.47
N PRO A 360 5.60 -2.21 36.82
CA PRO A 360 5.22 -0.81 36.71
C PRO A 360 4.65 -0.48 35.32
N ALA A 361 3.66 0.41 35.27
CA ALA A 361 2.92 0.70 34.03
C ALA A 361 3.84 1.15 32.88
N ASP A 362 4.87 1.92 33.20
CA ASP A 362 5.91 2.43 32.31
C ASP A 362 6.97 1.38 31.93
N GLU A 363 7.02 0.22 32.59
CA GLU A 363 7.89 -0.91 32.26
C GLU A 363 7.16 -2.07 31.58
N ARG A 364 5.83 -2.02 31.45
CA ARG A 364 5.02 -3.08 30.84
C ARG A 364 5.41 -3.40 29.39
N TYR A 365 6.04 -2.46 28.69
CA TYR A 365 6.58 -2.69 27.35
C TYR A 365 7.71 -3.74 27.33
N LEU A 366 8.35 -4.00 28.47
CA LEU A 366 9.39 -5.02 28.63
C LEU A 366 8.82 -6.43 28.83
N TYR A 367 7.51 -6.59 29.06
CA TYR A 367 6.92 -7.91 29.25
C TYR A 367 6.84 -8.72 27.95
N GLN A 368 7.17 -10.01 28.03
CA GLN A 368 6.90 -11.01 26.99
C GLN A 368 6.41 -12.30 27.63
N ALA A 369 5.38 -12.91 27.03
CA ALA A 369 4.94 -14.23 27.47
C ALA A 369 5.97 -15.29 27.04
N GLU A 370 6.27 -16.25 27.93
CA GLU A 370 7.16 -17.39 27.63
C GLU A 370 6.67 -18.22 26.43
N GLY A 371 5.35 -18.22 26.19
CA GLY A 371 4.68 -18.99 25.16
C GLY A 371 4.20 -20.35 25.66
N ARG A 372 3.16 -20.90 25.02
CA ARG A 372 2.61 -22.21 25.37
C ARG A 372 3.19 -23.33 24.50
N ASP A 373 3.21 -23.09 23.19
CA ASP A 373 3.65 -24.07 22.18
C ASP A 373 5.03 -23.74 21.58
N GLN A 374 5.51 -22.51 21.80
CA GLN A 374 6.78 -22.02 21.31
C GLN A 374 7.48 -21.24 22.41
N ASP A 375 8.73 -21.61 22.71
CA ASP A 375 9.57 -20.93 23.69
C ASP A 375 10.12 -19.63 23.09
N TRP A 376 9.58 -18.49 23.54
CA TRP A 376 10.03 -17.16 23.11
C TRP A 376 11.27 -16.68 23.86
N THR A 377 11.70 -17.36 24.92
CA THR A 377 12.91 -16.98 25.69
C THR A 377 14.18 -17.20 24.88
N ALA A 378 14.15 -18.12 23.92
CA ALA A 378 15.23 -18.39 22.99
C ALA A 378 15.62 -17.18 22.12
N GLU A 379 14.74 -16.20 21.94
CA GLU A 379 15.03 -14.99 21.17
C GLU A 379 15.90 -13.98 21.93
N LYS A 380 16.04 -14.15 23.26
CA LYS A 380 16.77 -13.22 24.16
C LYS A 380 16.45 -11.77 23.81
N GLU A 381 15.17 -11.42 23.81
CA GLU A 381 14.67 -10.14 23.28
C GLU A 381 15.06 -8.95 24.16
N TRP A 382 15.40 -7.84 23.52
CA TRP A 382 15.66 -6.53 24.11
C TRP A 382 14.74 -5.50 23.45
N ARG A 383 14.26 -4.51 24.21
CA ARG A 383 13.36 -3.48 23.71
C ARG A 383 13.83 -2.08 24.07
N SER A 384 13.65 -1.18 23.11
CA SER A 384 13.62 0.27 23.35
C SER A 384 12.16 0.75 23.38
N LEU A 385 11.84 1.64 24.32
CA LEU A 385 10.56 2.34 24.32
C LEU A 385 10.64 3.52 23.36
N GLY A 386 9.92 3.45 22.24
CA GLY A 386 10.02 4.44 21.16
C GLY A 386 11.13 4.14 20.16
N ASP A 387 11.34 5.10 19.25
CA ASP A 387 12.30 4.98 18.16
C ASP A 387 13.73 4.98 18.70
N VAL A 388 14.64 4.25 18.05
CA VAL A 388 16.08 4.29 18.35
C VAL A 388 16.76 5.23 17.35
N ASP A 389 17.28 6.34 17.86
CA ASP A 389 18.10 7.27 17.09
C ASP A 389 19.51 6.69 16.91
N LEU A 390 19.90 6.39 15.68
CA LEU A 390 21.22 5.84 15.39
C LEU A 390 22.29 6.95 15.30
N ASP A 391 21.89 8.23 15.16
CA ASP A 391 22.83 9.35 15.17
C ASP A 391 23.42 9.60 16.57
N SER A 392 22.75 9.15 17.64
CA SER A 392 23.23 9.24 19.03
C SER A 392 24.27 8.17 19.40
N LEU A 393 24.61 7.26 18.49
CA LEU A 393 25.57 6.19 18.70
C LEU A 393 26.88 6.48 17.95
N ASP A 394 28.00 6.05 18.51
CA ASP A 394 29.29 6.08 17.82
C ASP A 394 29.28 5.16 16.60
N ALA A 395 30.00 5.54 15.55
CA ALA A 395 30.03 4.76 14.31
C ALA A 395 30.57 3.33 14.51
N ASN A 396 31.42 3.12 15.53
CA ASN A 396 31.97 1.81 15.89
C ASN A 396 31.01 0.93 16.72
N ASP A 397 29.89 1.49 17.18
CA ASP A 397 28.86 0.78 17.94
C ASP A 397 27.71 0.30 17.07
N VAL A 398 27.80 0.48 15.75
CA VAL A 398 26.79 0.06 14.77
C VAL A 398 27.47 -0.72 13.63
N CYS A 399 27.06 -1.97 13.38
CA CYS A 399 27.34 -2.66 12.11
C CYS A 399 26.03 -2.86 11.34
N LEU A 400 26.06 -2.62 10.04
CA LEU A 400 25.04 -3.05 9.10
C LEU A 400 25.38 -4.46 8.61
N PHE A 401 24.40 -5.30 8.32
CA PHE A 401 24.66 -6.60 7.74
C PHE A 401 23.77 -6.88 6.53
N VAL A 402 24.36 -7.52 5.52
CA VAL A 402 23.76 -7.82 4.21
C VAL A 402 24.30 -9.16 3.69
N PRO A 403 23.58 -9.88 2.82
CA PRO A 403 23.98 -11.24 2.43
C PRO A 403 25.16 -11.28 1.45
N ASN A 404 25.38 -10.24 0.64
CA ASN A 404 26.42 -10.23 -0.39
C ASN A 404 26.97 -8.82 -0.67
N GLY A 405 28.04 -8.74 -1.46
CA GLY A 405 28.72 -7.48 -1.77
C GLY A 405 27.93 -6.51 -2.66
N ALA A 406 27.01 -7.00 -3.50
CA ALA A 406 26.17 -6.11 -4.31
C ALA A 406 25.19 -5.33 -3.42
N ASP A 407 24.58 -6.00 -2.45
CA ASP A 407 23.73 -5.35 -1.45
C ASP A 407 24.54 -4.39 -0.57
N ALA A 408 25.78 -4.75 -0.23
CA ALA A 408 26.68 -3.89 0.54
C ALA A 408 26.98 -2.58 -0.21
N GLN A 409 27.20 -2.65 -1.52
CA GLN A 409 27.43 -1.47 -2.36
C GLN A 409 26.21 -0.54 -2.37
N VAL A 410 25.00 -1.10 -2.52
CA VAL A 410 23.76 -0.30 -2.48
C VAL A 410 23.58 0.41 -1.14
N ILE A 411 23.95 -0.24 -0.04
CA ILE A 411 23.90 0.36 1.29
C ILE A 411 24.98 1.43 1.47
N ALA A 412 26.20 1.20 0.99
CA ALA A 412 27.30 2.16 1.07
C ALA A 412 26.97 3.49 0.38
N GLU A 413 26.18 3.48 -0.71
CA GLU A 413 25.72 4.70 -1.39
C GLU A 413 24.87 5.62 -0.50
N VAL A 414 24.21 5.07 0.52
CA VAL A 414 23.32 5.82 1.42
C VAL A 414 23.86 5.94 2.85
N ASP A 415 24.92 5.21 3.18
CA ASP A 415 25.57 5.27 4.49
C ASP A 415 26.57 6.42 4.55
N HIS A 416 26.06 7.57 4.94
CA HIS A 416 26.90 8.77 5.15
C HIS A 416 27.57 8.79 6.53
N ARG A 417 27.29 7.83 7.42
CA ARG A 417 27.92 7.74 8.75
C ARG A 417 29.17 6.89 8.73
N GLY A 418 29.36 6.10 7.68
CA GLY A 418 30.50 5.19 7.57
C GLY A 418 30.40 4.04 8.57
N TRP A 419 29.20 3.52 8.80
CA TRP A 419 29.02 2.32 9.59
C TRP A 419 29.68 1.14 8.89
N GLN A 420 30.19 0.20 9.69
CA GLN A 420 30.76 -1.01 9.13
C GLN A 420 29.65 -1.81 8.42
N VAL A 421 29.94 -2.37 7.24
CA VAL A 421 29.04 -3.29 6.54
C VAL A 421 29.62 -4.70 6.58
N CYS A 422 28.90 -5.60 7.24
CA CYS A 422 29.25 -6.99 7.49
C CYS A 422 28.55 -7.93 6.46
N HIS A 423 29.28 -8.84 5.82
CA HIS A 423 28.71 -9.80 4.87
C HIS A 423 28.31 -11.10 5.59
N VAL A 424 27.07 -11.57 5.39
CA VAL A 424 26.52 -12.71 6.14
C VAL A 424 26.12 -13.91 5.29
N GLY A 425 26.42 -13.88 3.99
CA GLY A 425 26.04 -14.94 3.05
C GLY A 425 26.59 -16.32 3.42
N SER A 426 27.77 -16.39 4.03
CA SER A 426 28.38 -17.64 4.51
C SER A 426 27.57 -18.31 5.62
N TRP A 427 26.83 -17.54 6.42
CA TRP A 427 26.02 -18.05 7.53
C TRP A 427 24.62 -18.54 7.10
N LEU A 428 24.26 -18.35 5.83
CA LEU A 428 23.00 -18.82 5.25
C LEU A 428 23.06 -20.25 4.72
N GLN A 429 24.27 -20.81 4.56
CA GLN A 429 24.45 -22.19 4.16
C GLN A 429 24.04 -23.11 5.33
N PRO A 430 23.26 -24.18 5.10
CA PRO A 430 23.14 -25.26 6.07
C PRO A 430 24.56 -25.75 6.35
N SER A 431 24.95 -25.87 7.63
CA SER A 431 26.21 -26.52 7.98
C SER A 431 26.25 -27.87 7.26
N ALA A 432 27.24 -28.09 6.39
CA ALA A 432 27.48 -29.42 5.84
C ALA A 432 27.70 -30.36 7.04
N GLN A 433 26.72 -31.23 7.30
CA GLN A 433 26.83 -32.29 8.30
C GLN A 433 27.62 -33.46 7.73
#